data_AF-A0A4V0HYW4-F1
#
_entry.id   AF-A0A4V0HYW4-F1
#
_cell.length_a   1.000
_cell.length_b   1.000
_cell.length_c   1.000
_cell.angle_alpha   90.00
_cell.angle_beta   90.00
_cell.angle_gamma   90.00
#
_symmetry.space_group_name_H-M   'P 1'
#
loop_
_entity.id
_entity.type
_entity.pdbx_description
1 polymer ?
#
loop_
_entity_poly.entity_id
_entity_poly.type
_entity_poly.pdbx_seq_one_letter_code
_entity_poly.pdbx_strand_id
1 'polypeptide(L)'
;MITPALVQAQVVDIRDPASATPPDLVADANVLYWLFYPNFSSLTYARGVRDATPVQFPNYSAYWKRAARAGTRYHVAAATIGEFAKTAEYAELEAVWLTDPTSPQPDPSNPVTEFSPRMTKFARYQYAGQLRIIRNAVRTMVDSLRKSVLLLDQLPTADDLHRESVAEWLSSVGDFPDAVLVAAAKHHGRPHILSDDMDLATFAGVTLYTSNPNAIRIAGAAGKLLAPPVP
;
A
#
# COMPACT_ATOMS: atom_id res chain seq x y z
N MET A 1 -8.42 15.58 -3.98
CA MET A 1 -7.99 15.27 -5.37
C MET A 1 -6.79 16.13 -5.67
N ILE A 2 -5.62 15.54 -5.96
CA ILE A 2 -4.40 16.30 -6.30
C ILE A 2 -4.58 17.09 -7.60
N THR A 3 -3.89 18.22 -7.73
CA THR A 3 -3.87 19.04 -8.96
C THR A 3 -2.50 18.89 -9.64
N PRO A 4 -2.37 19.19 -10.95
CA PRO A 4 -1.08 19.12 -11.64
C PRO A 4 0.02 19.94 -10.95
N ALA A 5 -0.32 21.08 -10.33
CA ALA A 5 0.62 21.95 -9.63
C ALA A 5 1.24 21.31 -8.38
N LEU A 6 0.61 20.27 -7.82
CA LEU A 6 1.11 19.54 -6.64
C LEU A 6 1.98 18.34 -7.02
N VAL A 7 2.04 17.93 -8.30
CA VAL A 7 2.84 16.78 -8.72
C VAL A 7 4.31 17.16 -8.76
N GLN A 8 5.11 16.52 -7.92
CA GLN A 8 6.55 16.75 -7.82
C GLN A 8 7.36 15.54 -8.30
N ALA A 9 6.86 14.33 -8.05
CA ALA A 9 7.47 13.07 -8.44
C ALA A 9 7.47 12.90 -9.96
N GLN A 10 8.44 12.12 -10.46
CA GLN A 10 8.30 11.51 -11.78
C GLN A 10 7.32 10.36 -11.70
N VAL A 11 6.51 10.12 -12.74
CA VAL A 11 5.52 9.04 -12.76
C VAL A 11 5.77 8.10 -13.92
N VAL A 12 5.67 6.80 -13.66
CA VAL A 12 5.77 5.73 -14.65
C VAL A 12 4.45 4.96 -14.67
N ASP A 13 3.85 4.86 -15.86
CA ASP A 13 2.66 4.04 -16.08
C ASP A 13 3.04 2.56 -16.19
N ILE A 14 2.77 1.76 -15.16
CA ILE A 14 3.17 0.33 -15.16
C ILE A 14 2.32 -0.54 -16.08
N ARG A 15 1.23 -0.01 -16.64
CA ARG A 15 0.37 -0.72 -17.61
C ARG A 15 1.07 -0.91 -18.94
N ASP A 16 2.02 -0.03 -19.26
CA ASP A 16 2.86 -0.17 -20.44
C ASP A 16 3.88 -1.32 -20.23
N PRO A 17 3.91 -2.34 -21.12
CA PRO A 17 4.91 -3.40 -21.05
C PRO A 17 6.36 -2.91 -21.22
N ALA A 18 6.57 -1.77 -21.88
CA ALA A 18 7.87 -1.15 -22.08
C ALA A 18 8.35 -0.31 -20.88
N SER A 19 7.49 -0.05 -19.88
CA SER A 19 7.86 0.74 -18.72
C SER A 19 9.08 0.19 -18.00
N ALA A 20 9.98 1.10 -17.63
CA ALA A 20 11.25 0.82 -16.99
C ALA A 20 11.10 -0.06 -15.75
N THR A 21 12.09 -0.92 -15.53
CA THR A 21 12.18 -1.79 -14.35
C THR A 21 13.48 -1.46 -13.61
N PRO A 22 13.43 -0.61 -12.57
CA PRO A 22 14.64 -0.20 -11.87
C PRO A 22 15.24 -1.42 -11.12
N PRO A 23 16.55 -1.41 -10.81
CA PRO A 23 17.19 -2.51 -10.08
C PRO A 23 16.64 -2.68 -8.67
N ASP A 24 16.14 -1.59 -8.07
CA ASP A 24 15.58 -1.55 -6.73
C ASP A 24 14.25 -0.79 -6.75
N LEU A 25 13.26 -1.34 -6.06
CA LEU A 25 11.93 -0.77 -6.02
C LEU A 25 11.33 -0.93 -4.61
N VAL A 26 10.85 0.16 -4.04
CA VAL A 26 10.20 0.20 -2.73
C VAL A 26 8.70 0.02 -2.92
N ALA A 27 8.11 -1.02 -2.36
CA ALA A 27 6.69 -1.31 -2.49
C ALA A 27 5.89 -0.74 -1.31
N ASP A 28 4.77 -0.11 -1.64
CA ASP A 28 3.80 0.41 -0.68
C ASP A 28 2.78 -0.67 -0.23
N ALA A 29 2.14 -0.48 0.92
CA ALA A 29 1.29 -1.44 1.60
C ALA A 29 0.05 -1.81 0.76
N ASN A 30 -0.51 -0.87 -0.01
CA ASN A 30 -1.66 -1.14 -0.89
C ASN A 30 -1.32 -2.21 -1.96
N VAL A 31 -0.15 -2.12 -2.58
CA VAL A 31 0.33 -3.08 -3.57
C VAL A 31 0.64 -4.42 -2.91
N LEU A 32 1.30 -4.40 -1.75
CA LEU A 32 1.57 -5.63 -1.00
C LEU A 32 0.26 -6.34 -0.63
N TYR A 33 -0.75 -5.58 -0.21
CA TYR A 33 -2.06 -6.12 0.12
C TYR A 33 -2.66 -6.86 -1.08
N TRP A 34 -2.68 -6.25 -2.26
CA TRP A 34 -3.23 -6.89 -3.46
C TRP A 34 -2.48 -8.14 -3.89
N LEU A 35 -1.15 -8.14 -3.79
CA LEU A 35 -0.32 -9.23 -4.28
C LEU A 35 -0.21 -10.41 -3.31
N PHE A 36 -0.29 -10.16 -2.00
CA PHE A 36 0.02 -11.16 -0.97
C PHE A 36 -1.16 -11.52 -0.06
N TYR A 37 -2.25 -10.76 -0.08
CA TYR A 37 -3.46 -11.14 0.66
C TYR A 37 -4.32 -12.12 -0.16
N PRO A 38 -4.47 -13.40 0.27
CA PRO A 38 -5.05 -14.46 -0.56
C PRO A 38 -6.54 -14.27 -0.82
N ASN A 39 -7.24 -13.61 0.09
CA ASN A 39 -8.68 -13.40 0.00
C ASN A 39 -9.03 -12.10 -0.75
N PHE A 40 -8.06 -11.43 -1.38
CA PHE A 40 -8.29 -10.11 -2.00
C PHE A 40 -9.44 -10.12 -3.00
N SER A 41 -9.51 -11.14 -3.87
CA SER A 41 -10.56 -11.29 -4.88
C SER A 41 -11.94 -11.63 -4.30
N SER A 42 -12.00 -12.10 -3.05
CA SER A 42 -13.24 -12.48 -2.35
C SER A 42 -13.70 -11.45 -1.31
N LEU A 43 -13.05 -10.27 -1.24
CA LEU A 43 -13.36 -9.16 -0.32
C LEU A 43 -14.67 -8.42 -0.61
N THR A 44 -15.70 -9.12 -1.09
CA THR A 44 -17.08 -8.62 -1.23
C THR A 44 -17.54 -7.87 0.02
N TYR A 45 -17.04 -8.31 1.17
CA TYR A 45 -17.40 -7.85 2.50
C TYR A 45 -16.54 -6.68 3.00
N ALA A 46 -15.30 -6.52 2.52
CA ALA A 46 -14.35 -5.59 3.12
C ALA A 46 -14.40 -4.13 2.63
N ARG A 47 -15.44 -3.79 1.87
CA ARG A 47 -15.53 -2.57 1.04
C ARG A 47 -14.34 -2.35 0.08
N GLY A 48 -13.32 -3.19 0.10
CA GLY A 48 -12.13 -3.10 -0.75
C GLY A 48 -12.45 -3.16 -2.24
N VAL A 49 -13.65 -3.64 -2.61
CA VAL A 49 -14.12 -3.75 -4.01
C VAL A 49 -15.11 -2.64 -4.41
N ARG A 50 -15.50 -1.69 -3.55
CA ARG A 50 -16.26 -0.53 -4.06
C ARG A 50 -15.39 0.39 -4.93
N ASP A 51 -14.07 0.42 -4.71
CA ASP A 51 -13.16 1.28 -5.46
C ASP A 51 -11.94 0.57 -6.09
N ALA A 52 -11.55 -0.64 -5.64
CA ALA A 52 -10.54 -1.42 -6.36
C ALA A 52 -11.19 -2.05 -7.59
N THR A 53 -11.03 -1.41 -8.74
CA THR A 53 -11.51 -1.98 -10.01
C THR A 53 -10.78 -3.31 -10.25
N PRO A 54 -11.45 -4.33 -10.84
CA PRO A 54 -10.82 -5.56 -11.34
C PRO A 54 -9.61 -5.34 -12.27
N VAL A 55 -9.35 -4.08 -12.65
CA VAL A 55 -8.30 -3.61 -13.54
C VAL A 55 -6.97 -3.37 -12.83
N GLN A 56 -6.95 -3.01 -11.54
CA GLN A 56 -5.69 -2.66 -10.84
C GLN A 56 -4.81 -3.91 -10.57
N PHE A 57 -5.37 -4.97 -9.98
CA PHE A 57 -4.61 -6.17 -9.62
C PHE A 57 -3.83 -6.81 -10.79
N PRO A 58 -4.39 -6.99 -12.00
CA PRO A 58 -3.65 -7.52 -13.14
C PRO A 58 -2.41 -6.71 -13.51
N ASN A 59 -2.49 -5.37 -13.46
CA ASN A 59 -1.39 -4.48 -13.83
C ASN A 59 -0.24 -4.58 -12.83
N TYR A 60 -0.52 -4.51 -11.53
CA TYR A 60 0.49 -4.67 -10.49
C TYR A 60 1.11 -6.06 -10.50
N SER A 61 0.31 -7.12 -10.67
CA SER A 61 0.82 -8.49 -10.75
C SER A 61 1.72 -8.70 -11.97
N ALA A 62 1.32 -8.17 -13.13
CA ALA A 62 2.10 -8.25 -14.36
C ALA A 62 3.41 -7.48 -14.27
N TYR A 63 3.37 -6.23 -13.77
CA TYR A 63 4.57 -5.43 -13.56
C TYR A 63 5.50 -6.09 -12.55
N TRP A 64 4.97 -6.55 -11.41
CA TRP A 64 5.78 -7.20 -10.37
C TRP A 64 6.57 -8.40 -10.91
N LYS A 65 5.89 -9.28 -11.65
CA LYS A 65 6.53 -10.46 -12.27
C LYS A 65 7.55 -10.06 -13.33
N ARG A 66 7.26 -9.04 -14.13
CA ARG A 66 8.17 -8.53 -15.17
C ARG A 66 9.44 -7.96 -14.57
N ALA A 67 9.32 -7.05 -13.61
CA ALA A 67 10.44 -6.45 -12.91
C ALA A 67 11.26 -7.50 -12.13
N ALA A 68 10.61 -8.47 -11.48
CA ALA A 68 11.31 -9.58 -10.83
C ALA A 68 12.16 -10.40 -11.82
N ARG A 69 11.63 -10.69 -13.01
CA ARG A 69 12.38 -11.40 -14.08
C ARG A 69 13.54 -10.57 -14.63
N ALA A 70 13.43 -9.25 -14.59
CA ALA A 70 14.50 -8.32 -14.96
C ALA A 70 15.56 -8.14 -13.85
N GLY A 71 15.39 -8.79 -12.69
CA GLY A 71 16.32 -8.72 -11.57
C GLY A 71 16.03 -7.60 -10.57
N THR A 72 14.89 -6.92 -10.67
CA THR A 72 14.46 -5.92 -9.68
C THR A 72 14.34 -6.56 -8.30
N ARG A 73 14.94 -5.93 -7.30
CA ARG A 73 14.79 -6.27 -5.89
C ARG A 73 13.70 -5.40 -5.27
N TYR A 74 12.76 -6.04 -4.59
CA TYR A 74 11.70 -5.34 -3.86
C TYR A 74 12.12 -5.06 -2.44
N HIS A 75 11.88 -3.83 -2.00
CA HIS A 75 12.15 -3.34 -0.66
C HIS A 75 10.86 -2.86 -0.02
N VAL A 76 10.79 -2.92 1.30
CA VAL A 76 9.65 -2.40 2.08
C VAL A 76 10.16 -1.78 3.36
N ALA A 77 9.50 -0.71 3.83
CA ALA A 77 9.75 -0.21 5.17
C ALA A 77 9.08 -1.12 6.21
N ALA A 78 9.61 -1.15 7.43
CA ALA A 78 8.97 -1.90 8.53
C ALA A 78 7.55 -1.40 8.82
N ALA A 79 7.31 -0.09 8.71
CA ALA A 79 5.99 0.52 8.85
C ALA A 79 5.00 -0.03 7.81
N THR A 80 5.44 -0.16 6.54
CA THR A 80 4.63 -0.72 5.45
C THR A 80 4.20 -2.18 5.71
N ILE A 81 5.08 -3.00 6.31
CA ILE A 81 4.71 -4.35 6.75
C ILE A 81 3.66 -4.30 7.87
N GLY A 82 3.82 -3.36 8.81
CA GLY A 82 2.85 -3.13 9.88
C GLY A 82 1.47 -2.74 9.33
N GLU A 83 1.43 -1.90 8.31
CA GLU A 83 0.19 -1.51 7.62
C GLU A 83 -0.44 -2.66 6.86
N PHE A 84 0.35 -3.43 6.12
CA PHE A 84 -0.13 -4.67 5.49
C PHE A 84 -0.76 -5.61 6.52
N ALA A 85 -0.08 -5.85 7.65
CA ALA A 85 -0.59 -6.72 8.71
C ALA A 85 -1.87 -6.17 9.36
N LYS A 86 -1.94 -4.86 9.59
CA LYS A 86 -3.13 -4.17 10.10
C LYS A 86 -4.31 -4.31 9.14
N THR A 87 -4.10 -4.12 7.84
CA THR A 87 -5.14 -4.22 6.81
C THR A 87 -5.61 -5.67 6.62
N ALA A 88 -4.68 -6.63 6.65
CA ALA A 88 -5.03 -8.05 6.62
C ALA A 88 -5.83 -8.48 7.88
N GLU A 89 -5.42 -8.06 9.09
CA GLU A 89 -6.18 -8.34 10.31
C GLU A 89 -7.59 -7.71 10.24
N TYR A 90 -7.69 -6.47 9.76
CA TYR A 90 -8.96 -5.78 9.58
C TYR A 90 -9.91 -6.59 8.68
N ALA A 91 -9.41 -6.99 7.50
CA ALA A 91 -10.20 -7.72 6.51
C ALA A 91 -10.66 -9.10 6.99
N GLU A 92 -9.79 -9.83 7.70
CA GLU A 92 -10.14 -11.14 8.28
C GLU A 92 -11.18 -10.99 9.41
N LEU A 93 -11.03 -9.96 10.25
CA LEU A 93 -11.98 -9.71 11.34
C LEU A 93 -13.34 -9.25 10.81
N GLU A 94 -13.34 -8.44 9.74
CA GLU A 94 -14.54 -8.03 9.03
C GLU A 94 -15.26 -9.22 8.40
N ALA A 95 -14.53 -10.13 7.76
CA ALA A 95 -15.11 -11.34 7.21
C ALA A 95 -15.78 -12.20 8.30
N VAL A 96 -15.14 -12.35 9.47
CA VAL A 96 -15.76 -13.03 10.61
C VAL A 96 -17.04 -12.34 11.06
N TRP A 97 -17.01 -11.01 11.25
CA TRP A 97 -18.18 -10.26 11.69
C TRP A 97 -19.32 -10.24 10.65
N LEU A 98 -19.02 -10.27 9.36
CA LEU A 98 -20.06 -10.29 8.32
C LEU A 98 -20.67 -11.68 8.09
N THR A 99 -19.96 -12.74 8.49
CA THR A 99 -20.41 -14.12 8.28
C THR A 99 -20.94 -14.80 9.54
N ASP A 100 -20.72 -14.23 10.72
CA ASP A 100 -21.30 -14.72 11.96
C ASP A 100 -22.78 -14.27 12.08
N PRO A 101 -23.75 -15.20 12.07
CA PRO A 101 -25.18 -14.87 12.19
C PRO A 101 -25.54 -14.32 13.58
N THR A 102 -24.65 -14.47 14.56
CA THR A 102 -24.79 -14.00 15.92
C THR A 102 -23.90 -12.79 16.22
N SER A 103 -23.40 -12.13 15.17
CA SER A 103 -22.44 -11.04 15.29
C SER A 103 -22.82 -10.00 16.32
N PRO A 104 -21.92 -9.73 17.29
CA PRO A 104 -22.21 -8.84 18.39
C PRO A 104 -22.43 -7.42 17.85
N GLN A 105 -23.42 -6.74 18.42
CA GLN A 105 -23.77 -5.37 18.08
C GLN A 105 -23.47 -4.46 19.27
N PRO A 106 -22.81 -3.30 19.07
CA PRO A 106 -22.60 -2.33 20.15
C PRO A 106 -23.89 -1.80 20.75
N ASP A 107 -24.94 -1.67 19.91
CA ASP A 107 -26.29 -1.27 20.28
C ASP A 107 -27.29 -2.14 19.50
N PRO A 108 -27.95 -3.12 20.14
CA PRO A 108 -28.96 -3.96 19.48
C PRO A 108 -30.18 -3.19 18.96
N SER A 109 -30.47 -2.01 19.53
CA SER A 109 -31.59 -1.17 19.08
C SER A 109 -31.26 -0.39 17.81
N ASN A 110 -29.97 -0.17 17.53
CA ASN A 110 -29.45 0.49 16.35
C ASN A 110 -28.28 -0.32 15.77
N PRO A 111 -28.57 -1.47 15.13
CA PRO A 111 -27.53 -2.36 14.64
C PRO A 111 -26.67 -1.67 13.59
N VAL A 112 -25.35 -1.87 13.68
CA VAL A 112 -24.42 -1.32 12.71
C VAL A 112 -24.44 -2.21 11.47
N THR A 113 -24.55 -1.59 10.30
CA THR A 113 -24.61 -2.28 9.00
C THR A 113 -23.29 -2.27 8.23
N GLU A 114 -22.27 -1.56 8.76
CA GLU A 114 -20.98 -1.37 8.11
C GLU A 114 -19.85 -1.65 9.09
N PHE A 115 -18.89 -2.48 8.67
CA PHE A 115 -17.67 -2.66 9.44
C PHE A 115 -16.76 -1.44 9.25
N SER A 116 -16.65 -0.63 10.29
CA SER A 116 -15.86 0.61 10.34
C SER A 116 -14.66 0.45 11.27
N PRO A 117 -13.66 1.35 11.27
CA PRO A 117 -12.56 1.32 12.25
C PRO A 117 -13.03 1.28 13.71
N ARG A 118 -14.16 1.94 14.02
CA ARG A 118 -14.79 1.87 15.34
C ARG A 118 -15.32 0.46 15.62
N MET A 119 -15.96 -0.17 14.64
CA MET A 119 -16.44 -1.55 14.75
C MET A 119 -15.30 -2.54 14.92
N THR A 120 -14.18 -2.36 14.23
CA THR A 120 -12.99 -3.22 14.38
C THR A 120 -12.51 -3.28 15.82
N LYS A 121 -12.47 -2.12 16.51
CA LYS A 121 -12.11 -2.07 17.93
C LYS A 121 -13.08 -2.88 18.79
N PHE A 122 -14.39 -2.73 18.56
CA PHE A 122 -15.41 -3.49 19.27
C PHE A 122 -15.30 -5.00 19.00
N ALA A 123 -15.20 -5.38 17.73
CA ALA A 123 -15.06 -6.77 17.29
C ALA A 123 -13.82 -7.45 17.91
N ARG A 124 -12.69 -6.76 18.06
CA ARG A 124 -11.49 -7.32 18.74
C ARG A 124 -11.76 -7.77 20.18
N TYR A 125 -12.63 -7.06 20.91
CA TYR A 125 -12.99 -7.44 22.28
C TYR A 125 -13.94 -8.63 22.30
N GLN A 126 -14.90 -8.68 21.39
CA GLN A 126 -15.92 -9.73 21.36
C GLN A 126 -15.40 -11.05 20.76
N TYR A 127 -14.52 -10.96 19.77
CA TYR A 127 -13.89 -12.11 19.10
C TYR A 127 -12.48 -12.40 19.62
N ALA A 128 -12.20 -12.17 20.91
CA ALA A 128 -10.86 -12.34 21.46
C ALA A 128 -10.26 -13.74 21.23
N GLY A 129 -11.10 -14.79 21.24
CA GLY A 129 -10.69 -16.17 20.95
C GLY A 129 -10.25 -16.37 19.49
N GLN A 130 -11.03 -15.83 18.55
CA GLN A 130 -10.76 -15.89 17.11
C GLN A 130 -9.60 -14.97 16.72
N LEU A 131 -9.39 -13.87 17.44
CA LEU A 131 -8.34 -12.88 17.14
C LEU A 131 -6.95 -13.50 17.12
N ARG A 132 -6.67 -14.48 17.99
CA ARG A 132 -5.40 -15.23 17.96
C ARG A 132 -5.25 -16.05 16.68
N ILE A 133 -6.32 -16.66 16.19
CA ILE A 133 -6.32 -17.44 14.94
C ILE A 133 -6.05 -16.51 13.76
N ILE A 134 -6.78 -15.38 13.70
CA ILE A 134 -6.60 -14.34 12.68
C ILE A 134 -5.14 -13.85 12.67
N ARG A 135 -4.60 -13.48 13.84
CA ARG A 135 -3.21 -12.98 13.93
C ARG A 135 -2.17 -14.01 13.54
N ASN A 136 -2.40 -15.29 13.84
CA ASN A 136 -1.52 -16.37 13.37
C ASN A 136 -1.55 -16.50 11.84
N ALA A 137 -2.73 -16.39 11.23
CA ALA A 137 -2.87 -16.39 9.77
C ALA A 137 -2.18 -15.17 9.14
N VAL A 138 -2.41 -13.97 9.68
CA VAL A 138 -1.75 -12.73 9.24
C VAL A 138 -0.23 -12.82 9.38
N ARG A 139 0.28 -13.39 10.49
CA ARG A 139 1.72 -13.66 10.64
C ARG A 139 2.24 -14.54 9.52
N THR A 140 1.55 -15.63 9.19
CA THR A 140 1.93 -16.49 8.06
C THR A 140 1.93 -15.76 6.72
N MET A 141 0.99 -14.83 6.50
CA MET A 141 0.99 -13.96 5.31
C MET A 141 2.21 -13.03 5.29
N VAL A 142 2.54 -12.41 6.43
CA VAL A 142 3.76 -11.58 6.58
C VAL A 142 5.01 -12.42 6.32
N ASP A 143 5.11 -13.61 6.91
CA ASP A 143 6.25 -14.51 6.70
C ASP A 143 6.39 -14.92 5.21
N SER A 144 5.28 -15.07 4.50
CA SER A 144 5.27 -15.31 3.05
C SER A 144 5.76 -14.10 2.27
N LEU A 145 5.21 -12.91 2.56
CA LEU A 145 5.62 -11.64 1.98
C LEU A 145 7.13 -11.40 2.15
N ARG A 146 7.68 -11.69 3.35
CA ARG A 146 9.11 -11.55 3.67
C ARG A 146 10.05 -12.40 2.82
N LYS A 147 9.53 -13.42 2.10
CA LYS A 147 10.33 -14.21 1.14
C LYS A 147 10.52 -13.49 -0.20
N SER A 148 9.69 -12.49 -0.49
CA SER A 148 9.68 -11.77 -1.77
C SER A 148 10.16 -10.32 -1.66
N VAL A 149 10.40 -9.81 -0.45
CA VAL A 149 10.82 -8.42 -0.22
C VAL A 149 11.94 -8.33 0.81
N LEU A 150 12.81 -7.35 0.64
CA LEU A 150 13.87 -6.97 1.58
C LEU A 150 13.35 -5.86 2.50
N LEU A 151 13.79 -5.85 3.77
CA LEU A 151 13.53 -4.68 4.62
C LEU A 151 14.49 -3.57 4.18
N LEU A 152 13.99 -2.34 4.09
CA LEU A 152 14.86 -1.17 4.15
C LEU A 152 15.55 -1.15 5.51
N ASP A 153 16.84 -0.82 5.53
CA ASP A 153 17.56 -0.70 6.79
C ASP A 153 16.96 0.47 7.59
N GLN A 154 17.05 0.41 8.91
CA GLN A 154 16.66 1.55 9.74
C GLN A 154 17.65 2.69 9.51
N LEU A 155 17.16 3.92 9.60
CA LEU A 155 18.06 5.07 9.71
C LEU A 155 18.90 4.94 10.99
N PRO A 156 20.06 5.62 11.07
CA PRO A 156 20.98 5.51 12.20
C PRO A 156 20.31 5.67 13.56
N THR A 157 19.30 6.55 13.64
CA THR A 157 18.49 6.75 14.84
C THR A 157 16.99 6.90 14.50
N ALA A 158 16.14 6.67 15.49
CA ALA A 158 14.71 6.96 15.39
C ALA A 158 14.44 8.47 15.19
N ASP A 159 15.26 9.34 15.78
CA ASP A 159 15.18 10.80 15.63
C ASP A 159 15.50 11.24 14.20
N ASP A 160 16.46 10.59 13.54
CA ASP A 160 16.78 10.85 12.12
C ASP A 160 15.59 10.49 11.23
N LEU A 161 15.00 9.30 11.42
CA LEU A 161 13.80 8.92 10.67
C LEU A 161 12.66 9.89 10.93
N HIS A 162 12.42 10.27 12.18
CA HIS A 162 11.34 11.22 12.49
C HIS A 162 11.57 12.57 11.81
N ARG A 163 12.77 13.14 11.91
CA ARG A 163 13.12 14.43 11.34
C ARG A 163 13.00 14.43 9.81
N GLU A 164 13.54 13.41 9.14
CA GLU A 164 13.44 13.28 7.68
C GLU A 164 11.98 13.08 7.25
N SER A 165 11.21 12.24 7.96
CA SER A 165 9.78 12.02 7.66
C SER A 165 8.95 13.29 7.84
N VAL A 166 9.20 14.08 8.88
CA VAL A 166 8.53 15.38 9.08
C VAL A 166 8.86 16.35 7.96
N ALA A 167 10.10 16.38 7.49
CA ALA A 167 10.48 17.24 6.37
C ALA A 167 9.76 16.85 5.08
N GLU A 168 9.69 15.55 4.76
CA GLU A 168 8.93 15.05 3.61
C GLU A 168 7.43 15.37 3.74
N TRP A 169 6.84 15.12 4.92
CA TRP A 169 5.42 15.36 5.20
C TRP A 169 5.03 16.83 5.04
N LEU A 170 5.83 17.76 5.56
CA LEU A 170 5.58 19.20 5.44
C LEU A 170 5.75 19.72 3.99
N SER A 171 6.44 18.98 3.14
CA SER A 171 6.73 19.35 1.75
C SER A 171 5.77 18.77 0.71
N SER A 172 4.84 17.91 1.14
CA SER A 172 3.90 17.19 0.29
C SER A 172 2.47 17.33 0.81
N VAL A 173 1.51 16.67 0.15
CA VAL A 173 0.13 16.53 0.67
C VAL A 173 -0.18 15.10 1.12
N GLY A 174 0.83 14.21 1.08
CA GLY A 174 0.69 12.85 1.57
C GLY A 174 0.56 12.80 3.08
N ASP A 175 0.17 11.64 3.59
CA ASP A 175 0.08 11.45 5.03
C ASP A 175 1.46 11.17 5.66
N PHE A 176 1.49 11.03 6.98
CA PHE A 176 2.75 10.81 7.69
C PHE A 176 3.37 9.43 7.38
N PRO A 177 2.61 8.33 7.32
CA PRO A 177 3.12 7.05 6.81
C PRO A 177 3.78 7.12 5.42
N ASP A 178 3.14 7.80 4.46
CA ASP A 178 3.73 8.03 3.13
C ASP A 178 5.08 8.74 3.24
N ALA A 179 5.14 9.77 4.08
CA ALA A 179 6.37 10.53 4.31
C ALA A 179 7.48 9.68 4.96
N VAL A 180 7.13 8.76 5.86
CA VAL A 180 8.06 7.79 6.46
C VAL A 180 8.61 6.84 5.38
N LEU A 181 7.76 6.34 4.49
CA LEU A 181 8.15 5.49 3.38
C LEU A 181 9.12 6.23 2.44
N VAL A 182 8.77 7.45 2.05
CA VAL A 182 9.57 8.30 1.16
C VAL A 182 10.91 8.68 1.77
N ALA A 183 10.94 9.09 3.05
CA ALA A 183 12.18 9.40 3.75
C ALA A 183 13.12 8.20 3.78
N ALA A 184 12.62 7.02 4.17
CA ALA A 184 13.41 5.79 4.18
C ALA A 184 13.91 5.41 2.77
N ALA A 185 13.05 5.51 1.76
CA ALA A 185 13.42 5.22 0.37
C ALA A 185 14.54 6.15 -0.14
N LYS A 186 14.44 7.45 0.13
CA LYS A 186 15.43 8.46 -0.26
C LYS A 186 16.75 8.28 0.47
N HIS A 187 16.71 8.05 1.78
CA HIS A 187 17.90 7.82 2.61
C HIS A 187 18.74 6.65 2.09
N HIS A 188 18.10 5.58 1.62
CA HIS A 188 18.77 4.39 1.06
C HIS A 188 19.13 4.50 -0.42
N GLY A 189 18.93 5.66 -1.05
CA GLY A 189 19.17 5.84 -2.48
C GLY A 189 18.27 4.97 -3.36
N ARG A 190 17.07 4.62 -2.88
CA ARG A 190 16.07 3.78 -3.56
C ARG A 190 14.80 4.58 -3.86
N PRO A 191 14.85 5.67 -4.65
CA PRO A 191 13.74 6.61 -4.83
C PRO A 191 12.61 6.08 -5.76
N HIS A 192 12.61 4.81 -6.11
CA HIS A 192 11.61 4.19 -6.99
C HIS A 192 10.54 3.52 -6.14
N ILE A 193 9.32 4.06 -6.15
CA ILE A 193 8.22 3.60 -5.29
C ILE A 193 7.11 3.01 -6.15
N LEU A 194 6.64 1.79 -5.85
CA LEU A 194 5.48 1.16 -6.48
C LEU A 194 4.28 1.28 -5.54
N SER A 195 3.29 2.06 -5.97
CA SER A 195 2.05 2.31 -5.23
C SER A 195 0.91 2.66 -6.18
N ASP A 196 -0.32 2.56 -5.70
CA ASP A 196 -1.49 3.14 -6.36
C ASP A 196 -2.00 4.40 -5.66
N ASP A 197 -1.37 4.78 -4.55
CA ASP A 197 -1.67 6.02 -3.85
C ASP A 197 -1.17 7.21 -4.67
N MET A 198 -2.09 8.09 -5.04
CA MET A 198 -1.78 9.26 -5.84
C MET A 198 -1.06 10.34 -5.03
N ASP A 199 -1.20 10.33 -3.70
CA ASP A 199 -0.61 11.37 -2.85
C ASP A 199 0.93 11.26 -2.84
N LEU A 200 1.47 10.06 -3.08
CA LEU A 200 2.90 9.83 -3.33
C LEU A 200 3.44 10.58 -4.55
N ALA A 201 2.60 10.98 -5.51
CA ALA A 201 3.03 11.80 -6.64
C ALA A 201 3.44 13.22 -6.22
N THR A 202 3.11 13.65 -4.99
CA THR A 202 3.36 15.00 -4.50
C THR A 202 4.70 15.16 -3.78
N PHE A 203 5.43 14.07 -3.57
CA PHE A 203 6.78 14.09 -2.99
C PHE A 203 7.85 14.37 -4.05
N ALA A 204 8.83 15.19 -3.70
CA ALA A 204 9.95 15.50 -4.60
C ALA A 204 11.08 14.46 -4.51
N GLY A 205 11.77 14.25 -5.63
CA GLY A 205 12.96 13.39 -5.68
C GLY A 205 12.67 11.89 -5.69
N VAL A 206 11.43 11.49 -5.97
CA VAL A 206 11.02 10.09 -6.15
C VAL A 206 10.44 9.84 -7.54
N THR A 207 10.45 8.58 -7.96
CA THR A 207 9.75 8.07 -9.14
C THR A 207 8.63 7.13 -8.69
N LEU A 208 7.38 7.51 -8.94
CA LEU A 208 6.20 6.72 -8.64
C LEU A 208 5.85 5.81 -9.82
N TYR A 209 5.86 4.50 -9.59
CA TYR A 209 5.38 3.47 -10.50
C TYR A 209 3.94 3.14 -10.11
N THR A 210 2.99 3.40 -11.00
CA THR A 210 1.57 3.26 -10.69
C THR A 210 0.74 2.84 -11.89
N SER A 211 -0.40 2.20 -11.63
CA SER A 211 -1.45 1.98 -12.64
C SER A 211 -2.67 2.90 -12.44
N ASN A 212 -2.62 3.78 -11.42
CA ASN A 212 -3.70 4.69 -11.09
C ASN A 212 -3.92 5.70 -12.24
N PRO A 213 -5.07 5.63 -12.95
CA PRO A 213 -5.30 6.46 -14.12
C PRO A 213 -5.36 7.95 -13.79
N ASN A 214 -5.77 8.32 -12.57
CA ASN A 214 -5.78 9.71 -12.13
C ASN A 214 -4.36 10.22 -11.91
N ALA A 215 -3.52 9.47 -11.21
CA ALA A 215 -2.11 9.85 -11.01
C ALA A 215 -1.39 10.01 -12.36
N ILE A 216 -1.57 9.05 -13.28
CA ILE A 216 -0.96 9.08 -14.62
C ILE A 216 -1.44 10.30 -15.43
N ARG A 217 -2.75 10.55 -15.48
CA ARG A 217 -3.33 11.69 -16.20
C ARG A 217 -2.83 13.03 -15.66
N ILE A 218 -2.82 13.18 -14.33
CA ILE A 218 -2.42 14.44 -13.68
C ILE A 218 -0.91 14.67 -13.84
N ALA A 219 -0.09 13.62 -13.74
CA ALA A 219 1.33 13.70 -14.02
C ALA A 219 1.63 14.05 -15.49
N GLY A 220 0.84 13.51 -16.43
CA GLY A 220 0.93 13.90 -17.84
C GLY A 220 0.66 15.40 -18.03
N ALA A 221 -0.39 15.93 -17.39
CA ALA A 221 -0.71 17.35 -17.42
C ALA A 221 0.37 18.23 -16.74
N ALA A 222 1.11 17.68 -15.78
CA ALA A 222 2.23 18.36 -15.09
C ALA A 222 3.58 18.23 -15.82
N GLY A 223 3.65 17.48 -16.94
CA GLY A 223 4.92 17.19 -17.61
C GLY A 223 5.87 16.27 -16.82
N LYS A 224 5.29 15.44 -15.94
CA LYS A 224 5.99 14.54 -15.01
C LYS A 224 5.80 13.05 -15.33
N LEU A 225 4.98 12.73 -16.33
CA LEU A 225 4.85 11.36 -16.82
C LEU A 225 6.07 11.03 -17.69
N LEU A 226 6.84 10.02 -17.27
CA LEU A 226 7.98 9.53 -18.04
C LEU A 226 7.50 8.72 -19.23
N ALA A 227 8.03 9.03 -20.40
CA ALA A 227 7.84 8.20 -21.59
C ALA A 227 8.50 6.83 -21.38
N PRO A 228 7.98 5.75 -22.00
CA PRO A 228 8.68 4.49 -22.03
C PRO A 228 10.07 4.68 -22.67
N PRO A 229 11.10 3.97 -22.19
CA PRO A 229 12.42 4.00 -22.82
C PRO A 229 12.27 3.64 -24.30
N VAL A 230 12.84 4.47 -25.17
CA VAL A 230 12.92 4.17 -26.60
C VAL A 230 13.86 2.97 -26.76
N PRO A 231 13.42 1.88 -27.44
CA PRO A 231 14.22 0.68 -27.61
C PRO A 231 15.53 0.90 -28.37
#